data_AF-A0A8K0EJB2-F1
#
_entry.id   AF-A0A8K0EJB2-F1
#
_cell.length_a   1.000
_cell.length_b   1.000
_cell.length_c   1.000
_cell.angle_alpha   90.00
_cell.angle_beta   90.00
_cell.angle_gamma   90.00
#
_symmetry.space_group_name_H-M   'P 1'
#
loop_
_entity.id
_entity.type
_entity.pdbx_description
1 polymer ?
#
loop_
_entity_poly.entity_id
_entity_poly.type
_entity_poly.pdbx_seq_one_letter_code
_entity_poly.pdbx_strand_id
1 'polypeptide(L)'
;MGNRSSSLAVESASKPKRIRHDRNSKPTPYLIENSSSFGGCLIQRYNENGPARKAFWTKQVSNHNIDDAKILVHIFKSDQPGQGTYAVLQFEESEMYFASNEDKPHMLDLEDPGEFEPEDAEDIRTTADRRVFLMKGVDGAQDIDLEAALKGGADLLFASCVASQQKLYDKRKAHVMTLLKSRKVPVRFRREGKGPKLESQYFHLYPATPPEDDSEQSDEDLALEVQLHD
;
A
#
# COMPACT_ATOMS: atom_id res chain seq x y z
N MET A 1 47.67 -31.06 5.70
CA MET A 1 46.44 -30.49 6.29
C MET A 1 46.29 -29.08 5.73
N GLY A 2 45.41 -28.90 4.75
CA GLY A 2 45.22 -27.61 4.08
C GLY A 2 44.08 -26.84 4.74
N ASN A 3 44.40 -25.74 5.40
CA ASN A 3 43.40 -24.78 5.90
C ASN A 3 42.73 -24.09 4.71
N ARG A 4 41.48 -24.47 4.43
CA ARG A 4 40.58 -23.65 3.60
C ARG A 4 40.05 -22.52 4.47
N SER A 5 40.71 -21.37 4.42
CA SER A 5 40.10 -20.10 4.81
C SER A 5 38.91 -19.85 3.89
N SER A 6 37.71 -20.10 4.39
CA SER A 6 36.48 -19.64 3.77
C SER A 6 36.42 -18.13 3.99
N SER A 7 36.80 -17.36 2.96
CA SER A 7 36.49 -15.93 2.94
C SER A 7 34.97 -15.80 2.81
N LEU A 8 34.30 -15.60 3.94
CA LEU A 8 32.95 -15.07 3.97
C LEU A 8 33.03 -13.67 3.35
N ALA A 9 32.75 -13.61 2.05
CA ALA A 9 32.45 -12.36 1.38
C ALA A 9 31.27 -11.75 2.13
N VAL A 10 31.52 -10.68 2.88
CA VAL A 10 30.48 -9.83 3.44
C VAL A 10 29.72 -9.29 2.23
N GLU A 11 28.57 -9.90 1.94
CA GLU A 11 27.65 -9.40 0.91
C GLU A 11 27.27 -7.98 1.30
N SER A 12 27.89 -6.98 0.66
CA SER A 12 27.57 -5.57 0.87
C SER A 12 26.06 -5.36 0.73
N ALA A 13 25.43 -4.88 1.79
CA ALA A 13 24.09 -4.35 1.74
C ALA A 13 24.05 -3.25 0.67
N SER A 14 22.97 -3.22 -0.13
CA SER A 14 22.78 -2.13 -1.07
C SER A 14 22.70 -0.82 -0.30
N LYS A 15 23.33 0.24 -0.80
CA LYS A 15 23.27 1.57 -0.17
C LYS A 15 21.87 2.18 -0.35
N PRO A 16 21.43 3.04 0.59
CA PRO A 16 20.22 3.83 0.43
C PRO A 16 20.24 4.67 -0.83
N LYS A 17 19.09 4.76 -1.47
CA LYS A 17 18.90 5.49 -2.71
C LYS A 17 18.17 6.78 -2.42
N ARG A 18 18.51 7.82 -3.18
CA ARG A 18 17.83 9.09 -3.14
C ARG A 18 16.56 9.02 -3.99
N ILE A 19 15.45 9.44 -3.38
CA ILE A 19 14.13 9.49 -4.00
C ILE A 19 13.54 10.89 -3.82
N ARG A 20 12.54 11.23 -4.64
CA ARG A 20 11.79 12.48 -4.54
C ARG A 20 10.31 12.20 -4.75
N HIS A 21 9.49 12.92 -4.02
CA HIS A 21 8.05 12.89 -4.21
C HIS A 21 7.71 13.31 -5.64
N ASP A 22 6.85 12.56 -6.31
CA ASP A 22 6.39 12.87 -7.65
C ASP A 22 5.36 14.00 -7.57
N ARG A 23 5.81 15.23 -7.83
CA ARG A 23 4.97 16.44 -7.74
C ARG A 23 3.78 16.44 -8.70
N ASN A 24 3.80 15.57 -9.72
CA ASN A 24 2.69 15.42 -10.65
C ASN A 24 1.66 14.41 -10.13
N SER A 25 2.00 13.63 -9.11
CA SER A 25 1.12 12.69 -8.43
C SER A 25 0.58 13.34 -7.16
N LYS A 26 -0.69 13.74 -7.15
CA LYS A 26 -1.35 14.10 -5.89
C LYS A 26 -1.64 12.82 -5.09
N PRO A 27 -1.38 12.78 -3.78
CA PRO A 27 -1.83 11.66 -2.94
C PRO A 27 -3.34 11.50 -3.13
N THR A 28 -3.75 10.34 -3.60
CA THR A 28 -5.16 10.02 -3.89
C THR A 28 -5.56 8.85 -3.01
N PRO A 29 -6.78 8.86 -2.43
CA PRO A 29 -7.23 7.76 -1.61
C PRO A 29 -7.61 6.56 -2.49
N TYR A 30 -7.08 5.40 -2.13
CA TYR A 30 -7.36 4.12 -2.77
C TYR A 30 -7.86 3.10 -1.76
N LEU A 31 -8.73 2.22 -2.23
CA LEU A 31 -8.95 0.92 -1.60
C LEU A 31 -7.90 -0.05 -2.14
N ILE A 32 -7.09 -0.61 -1.26
CA ILE A 32 -6.08 -1.61 -1.62
C ILE A 32 -6.71 -3.00 -1.44
N GLU A 33 -7.14 -3.61 -2.54
CA GLU A 33 -7.74 -4.93 -2.58
C GLU A 33 -6.69 -6.01 -2.82
N ASN A 34 -6.88 -7.19 -2.24
CA ASN A 34 -6.09 -8.37 -2.62
C ASN A 34 -6.67 -9.03 -3.87
N SER A 35 -5.83 -9.30 -4.87
CA SER A 35 -6.27 -9.93 -6.12
C SER A 35 -6.51 -11.44 -6.04
N SER A 36 -6.39 -12.04 -4.85
CA SER A 36 -6.67 -13.47 -4.67
C SER A 36 -8.18 -13.78 -4.66
N SER A 37 -8.51 -15.06 -4.87
CA SER A 37 -9.89 -15.59 -4.83
C SER A 37 -10.64 -15.41 -3.50
N PHE A 38 -10.00 -14.84 -2.47
CA PHE A 38 -10.68 -14.50 -1.23
C PHE A 38 -11.30 -13.09 -1.25
N GLY A 39 -10.83 -12.19 -2.13
CA GLY A 39 -11.32 -10.82 -2.36
C GLY A 39 -11.30 -9.91 -1.13
N GLY A 40 -11.29 -8.59 -1.29
CA GLY A 40 -11.46 -7.64 -0.19
C GLY A 40 -10.24 -6.80 0.17
N CYS A 41 -10.47 -5.79 1.01
CA CYS A 41 -9.61 -4.62 1.19
C CYS A 41 -8.80 -4.63 2.49
N LEU A 42 -7.69 -3.89 2.46
CA LEU A 42 -7.01 -3.45 3.66
C LEU A 42 -7.89 -2.49 4.46
N ILE A 43 -7.91 -2.68 5.78
CA ILE A 43 -8.62 -1.82 6.71
C ILE A 43 -7.80 -1.70 8.00
N GLN A 44 -7.78 -0.50 8.58
CA GLN A 44 -7.25 -0.32 9.91
C GLN A 44 -8.25 -0.85 10.94
N ARG A 45 -7.77 -1.54 11.98
CA ARG A 45 -8.61 -1.84 13.15
C ARG A 45 -7.90 -1.52 14.43
N TYR A 46 -8.71 -1.09 15.38
CA TYR A 46 -8.35 -0.95 16.77
C TYR A 46 -8.59 -2.29 17.48
N ASN A 47 -7.68 -2.67 18.36
CA ASN A 47 -7.95 -3.76 19.29
C ASN A 47 -9.03 -3.33 20.28
N GLU A 48 -9.93 -4.25 20.64
CA GLU A 48 -11.02 -4.05 21.61
C GLU A 48 -10.54 -3.55 23.00
N ASN A 49 -9.25 -3.72 23.32
CA ASN A 49 -8.62 -3.33 24.59
C ASN A 49 -7.57 -2.19 24.45
N GLY A 50 -7.57 -1.41 23.37
CA GLY A 50 -6.59 -0.33 23.13
C GLY A 50 -5.27 -0.81 22.48
N PRO A 51 -4.22 0.03 22.45
CA PRO A 51 -3.74 0.83 21.31
C PRO A 51 -2.92 0.08 20.26
N ALA A 52 -2.97 -1.25 20.17
CA ALA A 52 -2.31 -1.95 19.06
C ALA A 52 -3.14 -1.82 17.78
N ARG A 53 -2.93 -0.70 17.08
CA ARG A 53 -3.48 -0.40 15.76
C ARG A 53 -2.77 -1.27 14.73
N LYS A 54 -3.53 -2.04 13.95
CA LYS A 54 -2.96 -2.89 12.91
C LYS A 54 -3.82 -2.85 11.65
N ALA A 55 -3.18 -3.10 10.51
CA ALA A 55 -3.89 -3.32 9.27
C ALA A 55 -4.37 -4.79 9.20
N PHE A 56 -5.63 -4.97 8.82
CA PHE A 56 -6.27 -6.27 8.63
C PHE A 56 -6.91 -6.35 7.25
N TRP A 57 -7.32 -7.56 6.89
CA TRP A 57 -8.17 -7.79 5.72
C TRP A 57 -9.65 -7.81 6.11
N THR A 58 -10.49 -7.13 5.32
CA THR A 58 -11.95 -7.24 5.37
C THR A 58 -12.50 -7.64 4.00
N LYS A 59 -13.50 -8.52 3.99
CA LYS A 59 -14.15 -8.96 2.73
C LYS A 59 -15.10 -7.91 2.17
N GLN A 60 -15.66 -7.07 3.04
CA GLN A 60 -16.66 -6.07 2.69
C GLN A 60 -16.23 -4.74 3.27
N VAL A 61 -16.06 -3.79 2.36
CA VAL A 61 -16.07 -2.35 2.67
C VAL A 61 -17.50 -1.88 2.45
N SER A 62 -17.99 -1.09 3.37
CA SER A 62 -19.34 -0.54 3.43
C SER A 62 -19.24 0.92 3.85
N ASN A 63 -20.33 1.68 3.72
CA ASN A 63 -20.34 3.08 4.12
C ASN A 63 -19.97 3.30 5.60
N HIS A 64 -20.08 2.27 6.46
CA HIS A 64 -19.74 2.38 7.88
C HIS A 64 -18.25 2.21 8.20
N ASN A 65 -17.45 1.69 7.27
CA ASN A 65 -16.04 1.37 7.52
C ASN A 65 -15.14 1.69 6.31
N ILE A 66 -15.64 2.51 5.39
CA ILE A 66 -14.90 2.92 4.21
C ILE A 66 -13.75 3.84 4.57
N ASP A 67 -13.93 4.74 5.53
CA ASP A 67 -12.89 5.69 5.94
C ASP A 67 -11.69 4.97 6.60
N ASP A 68 -11.95 3.90 7.36
CA ASP A 68 -10.90 3.01 7.89
C ASP A 68 -10.13 2.22 6.80
N ALA A 69 -10.65 2.19 5.57
CA ALA A 69 -10.10 1.43 4.44
C ALA A 69 -9.44 2.32 3.38
N LYS A 70 -9.63 3.64 3.43
CA LYS A 70 -9.02 4.58 2.49
C LYS A 70 -7.53 4.73 2.81
N ILE A 71 -6.69 4.48 1.81
CA ILE A 71 -5.25 4.58 1.92
C ILE A 71 -4.75 5.59 0.89
N LEU A 72 -4.12 6.66 1.36
CA LEU A 72 -3.34 7.57 0.54
C LEU A 72 -2.06 6.89 0.08
N VAL A 73 -1.81 6.91 -1.23
CA VAL A 73 -0.60 6.38 -1.84
C VAL A 73 0.25 7.54 -2.34
N HIS A 74 1.34 7.81 -1.63
CA HIS A 74 2.32 8.83 -2.00
C HIS A 74 3.36 8.22 -2.92
N ILE A 75 3.53 8.76 -4.13
CA ILE A 75 4.41 8.18 -5.14
C ILE A 75 5.74 8.93 -5.19
N PHE A 76 6.83 8.18 -5.25
CA PHE A 76 8.18 8.70 -5.33
C PHE A 76 8.92 8.10 -6.52
N LYS A 77 9.76 8.93 -7.13
CA LYS A 77 10.67 8.52 -8.20
C LYS A 77 12.11 8.57 -7.70
N SER A 78 12.93 7.64 -8.16
CA SER A 78 14.37 7.71 -7.94
C SER A 78 14.99 8.81 -8.79
N ASP A 79 16.04 9.43 -8.26
CA ASP A 79 16.90 10.33 -9.03
C ASP A 79 17.68 9.58 -10.13
N GLN A 80 17.78 8.25 -10.01
CA GLN A 80 18.46 7.39 -10.96
C GLN A 80 17.43 6.59 -11.79
N PRO A 81 17.54 6.57 -13.13
CA PRO A 81 16.61 5.84 -13.99
C PRO A 81 16.67 4.32 -13.75
N GLY A 82 15.54 3.62 -13.96
CA GLY A 82 15.43 2.16 -13.85
C GLY A 82 15.45 1.61 -12.42
N GLN A 83 15.23 2.47 -11.43
CA GLN A 83 15.34 2.09 -10.01
C GLN A 83 14.02 1.83 -9.31
N GLY A 84 12.89 1.86 -10.02
CA GLY A 84 11.62 1.57 -9.39
C GLY A 84 10.74 2.79 -9.23
N THR A 85 9.43 2.54 -9.20
CA THR A 85 8.49 3.43 -8.53
C THR A 85 8.43 3.06 -7.04
N TYR A 86 8.54 4.05 -6.18
CA TYR A 86 8.46 3.89 -4.73
C TYR A 86 7.15 4.48 -4.21
N ALA A 87 6.67 3.94 -3.10
CA ALA A 87 5.42 4.37 -2.50
C ALA A 87 5.54 4.47 -0.97
N VAL A 88 4.81 5.41 -0.39
CA VAL A 88 4.46 5.42 1.04
C VAL A 88 2.96 5.25 1.14
N LEU A 89 2.52 4.38 2.04
CA LEU A 89 1.11 4.06 2.26
C LEU A 89 0.68 4.67 3.60
N GLN A 90 -0.43 5.39 3.60
CA GLN A 90 -0.95 6.10 4.77
C GLN A 90 -2.47 5.90 4.85
N PHE A 91 -3.03 5.54 6.01
CA PHE A 91 -4.48 5.58 6.18
C PHE A 91 -4.96 7.02 6.17
N GLU A 92 -6.01 7.33 5.41
CA GLU A 92 -6.50 8.70 5.25
C GLU A 92 -7.06 9.26 6.56
N GLU A 93 -7.94 8.51 7.23
CA GLU A 93 -8.63 8.99 8.44
C GLU A 93 -7.71 9.11 9.66
N SER A 94 -6.81 8.15 9.87
CA SER A 94 -5.92 8.16 11.05
C SER A 94 -4.55 8.75 10.81
N GLU A 95 -4.25 9.11 9.55
CA GLU A 95 -2.95 9.61 9.09
C GLU A 95 -1.76 8.66 9.32
N MET A 96 -2.00 7.43 9.82
CA MET A 96 -0.93 6.51 10.18
C MET A 96 -0.25 5.89 8.96
N TYR A 97 1.08 5.75 9.05
CA TYR A 97 1.89 5.16 8.00
C TYR A 97 2.08 3.67 8.19
N PHE A 98 2.09 2.93 7.08
CA PHE A 98 2.65 1.59 7.04
C PHE A 98 4.18 1.69 7.10
N ALA A 99 4.81 0.99 8.03
CA ALA A 99 6.26 1.04 8.19
C ALA A 99 6.87 -0.31 8.56
N SER A 100 8.14 -0.48 8.21
CA SER A 100 9.00 -1.47 8.87
C SER A 100 9.22 -1.08 10.32
N ASN A 101 9.01 -2.02 11.24
CA ASN A 101 9.33 -1.82 12.64
C ASN A 101 10.83 -1.47 12.81
N GLU A 102 11.13 -0.49 13.67
CA GLU A 102 12.49 0.03 13.89
C GLU A 102 13.46 -1.06 14.39
N ASP A 103 13.08 -1.77 15.46
CA ASP A 103 13.91 -2.80 16.09
C ASP A 103 13.93 -4.11 15.28
N LYS A 104 12.84 -4.38 14.57
CA LYS A 104 12.58 -5.64 13.86
C LYS A 104 12.10 -5.34 12.45
N PRO A 105 12.97 -4.93 11.51
CA PRO A 105 12.57 -4.47 10.17
C PRO A 105 11.70 -5.44 9.35
N HIS A 106 11.77 -6.74 9.67
CA HIS A 106 10.96 -7.79 9.06
C HIS A 106 9.50 -7.86 9.60
N MET A 107 9.14 -7.00 10.54
CA MET A 107 7.78 -6.79 11.01
C MET A 107 7.20 -5.52 10.39
N LEU A 108 5.91 -5.57 10.05
CA LEU A 108 5.13 -4.45 9.54
C LEU A 108 4.30 -3.89 10.70
N ASP A 109 4.38 -2.58 10.89
CA ASP A 109 3.59 -1.84 11.88
C ASP A 109 2.83 -0.67 11.23
N LEU A 110 1.91 -0.11 12.00
CA LEU A 110 1.29 1.19 11.74
C LEU A 110 1.80 2.16 12.80
N GLU A 111 2.34 3.29 12.35
CA GLU A 111 2.99 4.28 13.22
C GLU A 111 2.43 5.68 12.92
N ASP A 112 2.32 6.50 13.97
CA ASP A 112 1.82 7.87 13.86
C ASP A 112 2.87 8.77 13.17
N PRO A 113 2.46 9.84 12.47
CA PRO A 113 3.39 10.73 11.76
C PRO A 113 4.54 11.26 12.63
N GLY A 114 4.26 11.62 13.88
CA GLY A 114 5.25 12.15 14.83
C GLY A 114 6.37 11.18 15.24
N GLU A 115 6.29 9.90 14.87
CA GLU A 115 7.36 8.92 15.08
C GLU A 115 8.46 9.00 13.99
N PHE A 116 8.32 9.90 13.03
CA PHE A 116 9.21 10.01 11.88
C PHE A 116 9.84 11.39 11.73
N GLU A 117 11.09 11.40 11.26
CA GLU A 117 11.77 12.59 10.76
C GLU A 117 12.21 12.36 9.30
N PRO A 118 11.61 13.04 8.30
CA PRO A 118 10.53 14.03 8.42
C PRO A 118 9.18 13.40 8.77
N GLU A 119 8.29 14.17 9.41
CA GLU A 119 6.92 13.75 9.70
C GLU A 119 6.13 13.58 8.38
N ASP A 120 6.17 14.59 7.52
CA ASP A 120 5.48 14.58 6.23
C ASP A 120 6.13 13.61 5.23
N ALA A 121 5.29 12.75 4.62
CA ALA A 121 5.75 11.80 3.62
C ALA A 121 6.40 12.48 2.41
N GLU A 122 5.86 13.60 1.93
CA GLU A 122 6.36 14.33 0.75
C GLU A 122 7.82 14.82 0.90
N ASP A 123 8.28 14.95 2.14
CA ASP A 123 9.63 15.39 2.47
C ASP A 123 10.65 14.27 2.55
N ILE A 124 10.22 13.01 2.47
CA ILE A 124 11.13 11.87 2.40
C ILE A 124 12.05 12.00 1.18
N ARG A 125 13.35 11.76 1.41
CA ARG A 125 14.39 11.85 0.37
C ARG A 125 15.17 10.56 0.16
N THR A 126 14.90 9.50 0.92
CA THR A 126 15.72 8.28 0.90
C THR A 126 14.91 7.00 1.11
N THR A 127 15.34 5.92 0.44
CA THR A 127 14.79 4.56 0.64
C THR A 127 15.22 3.91 1.95
N ALA A 128 16.00 4.61 2.78
CA ALA A 128 16.30 4.18 4.15
C ALA A 128 15.15 4.47 5.11
N ASP A 129 14.19 5.33 4.72
CA ASP A 129 13.01 5.58 5.52
C ASP A 129 12.15 4.31 5.63
N ARG A 130 11.70 4.01 6.86
CA ARG A 130 10.98 2.78 7.20
C ARG A 130 9.60 2.69 6.55
N ARG A 131 9.05 3.83 6.10
CA ARG A 131 7.75 3.94 5.42
C ARG A 131 7.83 3.63 3.93
N VAL A 132 9.05 3.54 3.36
CA VAL A 132 9.23 3.46 1.91
C VAL A 132 9.17 2.02 1.40
N PHE A 133 8.26 1.81 0.45
CA PHE A 133 8.09 0.56 -0.29
C PHE A 133 8.54 0.73 -1.74
N LEU A 134 9.17 -0.29 -2.29
CA LEU A 134 9.32 -0.46 -3.73
C LEU A 134 8.03 -1.07 -4.26
N MET A 135 7.36 -0.36 -5.17
CA MET A 135 6.16 -0.83 -5.84
C MET A 135 6.54 -1.59 -7.11
N LYS A 136 6.13 -2.85 -7.22
CA LYS A 136 6.50 -3.74 -8.34
C LYS A 136 5.24 -4.28 -9.01
N GLY A 137 5.18 -4.23 -10.34
CA GLY A 137 4.23 -5.01 -11.11
C GLY A 137 4.62 -6.49 -11.14
N VAL A 138 3.64 -7.39 -11.28
CA VAL A 138 3.88 -8.85 -11.36
C VAL A 138 4.82 -9.23 -12.50
N ASP A 139 4.76 -8.52 -13.63
CA ASP A 139 5.62 -8.74 -14.80
C ASP A 139 7.07 -8.24 -14.61
N GLY A 140 7.38 -7.65 -13.46
CA GLY A 140 8.70 -7.11 -13.15
C GLY A 140 9.01 -5.78 -13.82
N ALA A 141 7.97 -5.06 -14.28
CA ALA A 141 8.09 -3.70 -14.75
C ALA A 141 8.82 -2.83 -13.71
N GLN A 142 9.85 -2.10 -14.16
CA GLN A 142 10.71 -1.31 -13.29
C GLN A 142 10.03 0.00 -12.91
N ASP A 143 9.45 0.71 -13.87
CA ASP A 143 8.74 1.95 -13.61
C ASP A 143 7.24 1.70 -13.77
N ILE A 144 6.52 1.87 -12.67
CA ILE A 144 5.06 1.80 -12.66
C ILE A 144 4.53 3.22 -12.83
N ASP A 145 3.81 3.43 -13.94
CA ASP A 145 2.86 4.52 -14.09
C ASP A 145 1.58 4.09 -13.35
N LEU A 146 1.27 4.78 -12.24
CA LEU A 146 0.15 4.41 -11.39
C LEU A 146 -1.18 4.55 -12.14
N GLU A 147 -1.38 5.61 -12.92
CA GLU A 147 -2.61 5.84 -13.69
C GLU A 147 -2.83 4.74 -14.72
N ALA A 148 -1.78 4.35 -15.43
CA ALA A 148 -1.84 3.23 -16.37
C ALA A 148 -2.09 1.89 -15.65
N ALA A 149 -1.44 1.67 -14.50
CA ALA A 149 -1.61 0.48 -13.68
C ALA A 149 -3.05 0.34 -13.16
N LEU A 150 -3.66 1.45 -12.72
CA LEU A 150 -5.05 1.50 -12.26
C LEU A 150 -6.03 1.19 -13.40
N LYS A 151 -5.87 1.82 -14.56
CA LYS A 151 -6.73 1.57 -15.74
C LYS A 151 -6.61 0.14 -16.27
N GLY A 152 -5.41 -0.43 -16.18
CA GLY A 152 -5.12 -1.79 -16.62
C GLY A 152 -5.47 -2.88 -15.61
N GLY A 153 -5.87 -2.53 -14.38
CA GLY A 153 -6.09 -3.51 -13.31
C GLY A 153 -4.83 -4.30 -12.97
N ALA A 154 -3.68 -3.62 -12.90
CA ALA A 154 -2.40 -4.28 -12.71
C ALA A 154 -2.26 -4.84 -11.29
N ASP A 155 -1.77 -6.07 -11.17
CA ASP A 155 -1.34 -6.66 -9.91
C ASP A 155 -0.03 -6.02 -9.44
N LEU A 156 -0.06 -5.49 -8.21
CA LEU A 156 1.05 -4.81 -7.57
C LEU A 156 1.55 -5.54 -6.32
N LEU A 157 2.84 -5.40 -6.04
CA LEU A 157 3.52 -5.82 -4.82
C LEU A 157 4.15 -4.61 -4.14
N PHE A 158 4.07 -4.56 -2.82
CA PHE A 158 4.77 -3.57 -2.00
C PHE A 158 5.90 -4.24 -1.21
N ALA A 159 7.14 -4.01 -1.63
CA ALA A 159 8.33 -4.55 -0.97
C ALA A 159 8.99 -3.50 -0.08
N SER A 160 9.11 -3.76 1.22
CA SER A 160 9.79 -2.80 2.13
C SER A 160 11.25 -2.65 1.74
N CYS A 161 11.70 -1.40 1.55
CA CYS A 161 13.09 -1.12 1.21
C CYS A 161 14.04 -1.47 2.36
N VAL A 162 13.62 -1.22 3.60
CA VAL A 162 14.42 -1.49 4.82
C VAL A 162 14.46 -2.99 5.12
N ALA A 163 13.30 -3.66 5.18
CA ALA A 163 13.20 -5.09 5.49
C ALA A 163 13.93 -5.97 4.46
N SER A 164 13.94 -5.54 3.19
CA SER A 164 14.60 -6.25 2.10
C SER A 164 16.11 -6.00 2.03
N GLN A 165 16.67 -5.17 2.93
CA GLN A 165 18.07 -4.74 2.92
C GLN A 165 18.50 -4.15 1.55
N GLN A 166 17.56 -3.46 0.91
CA GLN A 166 17.73 -2.67 -0.31
C GLN A 166 18.34 -3.38 -1.54
N LYS A 167 18.49 -4.71 -1.59
CA LYS A 167 18.86 -5.38 -2.85
C LYS A 167 17.68 -5.38 -3.80
N LEU A 168 17.59 -4.36 -4.65
CA LEU A 168 16.51 -4.27 -5.63
C LEU A 168 16.45 -5.51 -6.50
N TYR A 169 15.23 -5.97 -6.74
CA TYR A 169 14.91 -7.07 -7.64
C TYR A 169 15.42 -8.46 -7.21
N ASP A 170 16.08 -8.59 -6.05
CA ASP A 170 16.37 -9.91 -5.46
C ASP A 170 15.13 -10.44 -4.74
N LYS A 171 14.29 -11.16 -5.49
CA LYS A 171 13.07 -11.83 -4.97
C LYS A 171 13.37 -12.72 -3.75
N ARG A 172 14.59 -13.26 -3.60
CA ARG A 172 14.95 -14.17 -2.49
C ARG A 172 15.06 -13.44 -1.15
N LYS A 173 15.30 -12.12 -1.19
CA LYS A 173 15.49 -11.25 -0.01
C LYS A 173 14.37 -10.23 0.17
N ALA A 174 13.55 -10.01 -0.85
CA ALA A 174 12.42 -9.09 -0.81
C ALA A 174 11.41 -9.49 0.26
N HIS A 175 11.14 -8.59 1.21
CA HIS A 175 10.08 -8.69 2.19
C HIS A 175 8.89 -7.85 1.72
N VAL A 176 7.83 -8.53 1.31
CA VAL A 176 6.63 -7.94 0.73
C VAL A 176 5.47 -7.96 1.72
N MET A 177 4.64 -6.93 1.64
CA MET A 177 3.36 -6.89 2.35
C MET A 177 2.53 -8.11 1.92
N THR A 178 1.99 -8.85 2.88
CA THR A 178 1.25 -10.09 2.62
C THR A 178 0.00 -10.13 3.47
N LEU A 179 -1.11 -10.40 2.80
CA LEU A 179 -2.38 -10.68 3.43
C LEU A 179 -2.56 -12.17 3.71
N LEU A 180 -3.40 -12.49 4.69
CA LEU A 180 -3.79 -13.86 4.95
C LEU A 180 -5.29 -13.95 4.98
N LYS A 181 -5.81 -15.11 4.57
CA LYS A 181 -7.25 -15.42 4.57
C LYS A 181 -7.94 -15.22 5.94
N SER A 182 -7.18 -15.24 7.04
CA SER A 182 -7.74 -15.09 8.38
C SER A 182 -7.90 -13.61 8.75
N ARG A 183 -9.14 -13.16 8.97
CA ARG A 183 -9.47 -11.81 9.49
C ARG A 183 -8.88 -11.50 10.86
N LYS A 184 -8.45 -12.53 11.60
CA LYS A 184 -7.84 -12.39 12.93
C LYS A 184 -6.34 -12.15 12.88
N VAL A 185 -5.72 -12.29 11.70
CA VAL A 185 -4.28 -12.13 11.56
C VAL A 185 -4.00 -10.81 10.84
N PRO A 186 -3.20 -9.92 11.43
CA PRO A 186 -2.85 -8.66 10.78
C PRO A 186 -1.98 -8.91 9.55
N VAL A 187 -1.95 -7.89 8.70
CA VAL A 187 -1.01 -7.79 7.58
C VAL A 187 0.41 -7.88 8.13
N ARG A 188 1.31 -8.49 7.37
CA ARG A 188 2.71 -8.66 7.78
C ARG A 188 3.63 -8.72 6.58
N PHE A 189 4.93 -8.58 6.83
CA PHE A 189 5.93 -8.95 5.83
C PHE A 189 6.12 -10.45 5.73
N ARG A 190 6.29 -10.92 4.49
CA ARG A 190 6.81 -12.25 4.16
C ARG A 190 7.82 -12.12 3.03
N ARG A 191 8.66 -13.13 2.87
CA ARG A 191 9.52 -13.18 1.69
C ARG A 191 8.67 -13.34 0.42
N GLU A 192 9.02 -12.64 -0.64
CA GLU A 192 8.37 -12.76 -1.95
C GLU A 192 8.36 -14.23 -2.40
N GLY A 193 7.21 -14.73 -2.84
CA GLY A 193 7.04 -16.13 -3.26
C GLY A 193 7.11 -17.15 -2.13
N LYS A 194 7.13 -16.73 -0.86
CA LYS A 194 7.09 -17.63 0.31
C LYS A 194 5.87 -17.34 1.17
N GLY A 195 4.98 -18.33 1.29
CA GLY A 195 3.79 -18.24 2.13
C GLY A 195 2.68 -19.17 1.65
N PRO A 196 1.52 -19.18 2.33
CA PRO A 196 0.43 -20.10 2.02
C PRO A 196 -0.13 -19.94 0.60
N LYS A 197 0.03 -18.79 -0.07
CA LYS A 197 -0.35 -18.51 -1.47
C LYS A 197 0.41 -17.28 -2.02
N LEU A 198 0.87 -17.30 -3.27
CA LEU A 198 1.58 -16.18 -3.91
C LEU A 198 0.63 -14.99 -4.13
N GLU A 199 -0.62 -15.28 -4.48
CA GLU A 199 -1.69 -14.31 -4.75
C GLU A 199 -2.05 -13.45 -3.53
N SER A 200 -1.65 -13.89 -2.33
CA SER A 200 -1.84 -13.12 -1.10
C SER A 200 -0.88 -11.92 -0.95
N GLN A 201 0.06 -11.79 -1.88
CA GLN A 201 1.03 -10.71 -1.96
C GLN A 201 0.65 -9.69 -3.04
N TYR A 202 -0.33 -10.00 -3.90
CA TYR A 202 -0.72 -9.17 -5.02
C TYR A 202 -1.92 -8.29 -4.66
N PHE A 203 -1.85 -7.04 -5.10
CA PHE A 203 -2.81 -6.01 -4.74
C PHE A 203 -3.29 -5.25 -5.99
N HIS A 204 -4.57 -4.91 -5.97
CA HIS A 204 -5.17 -3.95 -6.88
C HIS A 204 -5.49 -2.67 -6.10
N LEU A 205 -5.30 -1.53 -6.75
CA LEU A 205 -5.69 -0.24 -6.21
C LEU A 205 -6.96 0.20 -6.94
N TYR A 206 -8.00 0.51 -6.18
CA TYR A 206 -9.23 1.08 -6.72
C TYR A 206 -9.36 2.50 -6.17
N PRO A 207 -9.61 3.52 -7.01
CA PRO A 207 -9.91 4.86 -6.52
C PRO A 207 -11.04 4.77 -5.50
N ALA A 208 -10.85 5.37 -4.32
CA ALA A 208 -11.90 5.51 -3.33
C ALA A 208 -12.80 6.68 -3.73
N THR A 209 -13.50 6.57 -4.87
CA THR A 209 -14.50 7.57 -5.24
C THR A 209 -15.68 7.51 -4.26
N PRO A 210 -16.21 8.66 -3.81
CA PRO A 210 -17.59 8.70 -3.35
C PRO A 210 -18.46 8.24 -4.53
N PRO A 211 -19.52 7.44 -4.31
CA PRO A 211 -20.52 7.25 -5.37
C PRO A 211 -20.99 8.64 -5.81
N GLU A 212 -21.08 8.86 -7.13
CA GLU A 212 -21.74 10.06 -7.64
C GLU A 212 -23.15 10.07 -7.03
N ASP A 213 -23.56 11.22 -6.49
CA ASP A 213 -24.94 11.46 -6.08
C ASP A 213 -25.80 11.34 -7.33
N ASP A 214 -26.34 10.15 -7.59
CA ASP A 214 -27.41 9.89 -8.56
C ASP A 214 -28.75 10.49 -8.04
N SER A 215 -28.74 11.75 -7.64
CA SER A 215 -29.93 12.45 -7.17
C SER A 215 -30.01 13.86 -7.74
N GLU A 216 -30.29 13.94 -9.04
CA GLU A 216 -31.29 14.86 -9.57
C GLU A 216 -32.15 14.12 -10.61
N GLN A 217 -32.88 13.08 -10.18
CA GLN A 217 -34.19 12.84 -10.79
C GLN A 217 -35.06 14.03 -10.38
N SER A 218 -35.13 15.01 -11.28
CA SER A 218 -36.14 16.07 -11.19
C SER A 218 -37.51 15.40 -11.24
N ASP A 219 -38.20 15.38 -10.10
CA ASP A 219 -39.66 15.27 -10.08
C ASP A 219 -40.20 16.55 -10.75
N GLU A 220 -40.25 16.55 -12.09
CA GLU A 220 -41.16 17.46 -12.79
C GLU A 220 -42.57 16.96 -12.50
N ASP A 221 -43.15 17.59 -11.48
CA ASP A 221 -44.55 17.56 -11.10
C ASP A 221 -45.46 17.51 -12.33
N LEU A 222 -46.18 16.40 -12.44
CA LEU A 222 -47.39 16.27 -13.24
C LEU A 222 -48.46 17.22 -12.68
N ALA A 223 -48.47 18.46 -13.16
CA ALA A 223 -49.60 19.35 -13.01
C ALA A 223 -50.79 18.82 -13.83
N LEU A 224 -51.63 18.02 -13.18
CA LEU A 224 -53.01 17.74 -13.55
C LEU A 224 -53.81 19.06 -13.53
N GLU A 225 -54.01 19.70 -14.68
CA GLU A 225 -55.13 20.63 -14.84
C GLU A 225 -56.43 19.82 -14.98
N VAL A 226 -57.07 19.60 -13.84
CA VAL A 226 -58.51 19.34 -13.76
C VAL A 226 -59.21 20.71 -13.78
N GLN A 227 -59.83 21.08 -14.90
CA GLN A 227 -60.92 22.06 -14.89
C GLN A 227 -62.22 21.34 -15.22
N LEU A 228 -63.03 21.17 -14.18
CA LEU A 228 -64.45 20.82 -14.24
C LEU A 228 -65.27 22.11 -14.11
N HIS A 229 -66.16 22.32 -15.08
CA HIS A 229 -67.43 23.06 -15.06
C HIS A 229 -67.47 24.55 -14.67
N ASP A 230 -67.90 25.40 -15.62
CA ASP A 230 -69.34 25.70 -15.82
C ASP A 230 -69.71 25.66 -17.31
#